data_AF-A0A6G2QUI1-F1
#
_entry.id   AF-A0A6G2QUI1-F1
#
_cell.length_a   1.000
_cell.length_b   1.000
_cell.length_c   1.000
_cell.angle_alpha   90.00
_cell.angle_beta   90.00
_cell.angle_gamma   90.00
#
_symmetry.space_group_name_H-M   'P 1'
#
loop_
_entity.id
_entity.type
_entity.pdbx_description
1 polymer ?
#
loop_
_entity_poly.entity_id
_entity_poly.type
_entity_poly.pdbx_seq_one_letter_code
_entity_poly.pdbx_strand_id
1 'polypeptide(L)'
;LLTEADGNPALLLAMVQRLSPAQLGGRRALPRPPADAEVLADVVGGCLDAVPSERAGLLLAAAAAVRVTGEPDADAELVLRAAGESGEATGGEPLPEVLVMAEGRIRFRSALLGRAVYAGAPPERRRAVHRALADCLADPDGVVALLHRSWSVTGRAPALADGLARAAAACAFPPALCHRALARAAELTTDDTRR
;
A
#
# COMPACT_ATOMS: atom_id res chain seq x y z
N LEU A 1 -14.30 8.50 8.15
CA LEU A 1 -15.11 7.27 7.98
C LEU A 1 -15.64 7.12 6.56
N LEU A 2 -16.41 8.08 6.04
CA LEU A 2 -16.90 8.02 4.64
C LEU A 2 -15.77 7.92 3.61
N THR A 3 -14.74 8.74 3.73
CA THR A 3 -13.55 8.66 2.85
C THR A 3 -12.81 7.32 2.99
N GLU A 4 -12.72 6.77 4.20
CA GLU A 4 -12.05 5.47 4.44
C GLU A 4 -12.86 4.30 3.86
N ALA A 5 -14.20 4.41 3.90
CA ALA A 5 -15.10 3.42 3.34
C ALA A 5 -15.08 3.40 1.81
N ASP A 6 -14.71 4.52 1.17
CA ASP A 6 -14.59 4.65 -0.28
C ASP A 6 -15.83 4.13 -1.03
N GLY A 7 -17.01 4.54 -0.54
CA GLY A 7 -18.30 4.12 -1.12
C GLY A 7 -18.74 2.69 -0.80
N ASN A 8 -17.99 1.91 -0.01
CA ASN A 8 -18.36 0.55 0.40
C ASN A 8 -19.19 0.57 1.71
N PRO A 9 -20.51 0.27 1.66
CA PRO A 9 -21.37 0.31 2.83
C PRO A 9 -21.03 -0.78 3.86
N ALA A 10 -20.57 -1.95 3.41
CA ALA A 10 -20.18 -3.04 4.29
C ALA A 10 -18.94 -2.66 5.11
N LEU A 11 -17.95 -2.01 4.48
CA LEU A 11 -16.77 -1.49 5.17
C LEU A 11 -17.14 -0.38 6.16
N LEU A 12 -18.03 0.53 5.77
CA LEU A 12 -18.51 1.57 6.68
C LEU A 12 -19.19 0.96 7.92
N LEU A 13 -20.05 -0.03 7.73
CA LEU A 13 -20.75 -0.72 8.80
C LEU A 13 -19.77 -1.44 9.73
N ALA A 14 -18.82 -2.20 9.17
CA ALA A 14 -17.81 -2.93 9.93
C ALA A 14 -16.93 -1.99 10.79
N MET A 15 -16.53 -0.84 10.23
CA MET A 15 -15.81 0.18 11.01
C MET A 15 -16.68 0.73 12.14
N VAL A 16 -17.91 1.15 11.86
CA VAL A 16 -18.80 1.78 12.86
C VAL A 16 -19.12 0.83 14.01
N GLN A 17 -19.32 -0.47 13.74
CA GLN A 17 -19.61 -1.48 14.75
C GLN A 17 -18.46 -1.67 15.78
N ARG A 18 -17.23 -1.29 15.43
CA ARG A 18 -16.05 -1.43 16.28
C ARG A 18 -15.64 -0.14 16.98
N LEU A 19 -16.37 0.96 16.75
CA LEU A 19 -16.12 2.24 17.41
C LEU A 19 -16.90 2.35 18.72
N SER A 20 -16.23 2.83 19.76
CA SER A 20 -16.91 3.20 21.00
C SER A 20 -17.84 4.41 20.81
N PRO A 21 -18.87 4.59 21.65
CA PRO A 21 -19.73 5.78 21.61
C PRO A 21 -18.94 7.09 21.71
N ALA A 22 -17.84 7.11 22.48
CA ALA A 22 -16.98 8.28 22.60
C ALA A 22 -16.24 8.61 21.29
N GLN A 23 -15.87 7.61 20.49
CA GLN A 23 -15.24 7.80 19.18
C GLN A 23 -16.26 8.26 18.14
N LEU A 24 -17.47 7.68 18.13
CA LEU A 24 -18.56 8.11 17.25
C LEU A 24 -18.99 9.55 17.53
N GLY A 25 -19.01 9.94 18.82
CA GLY A 25 -19.31 11.31 19.25
C GLY A 25 -18.13 12.29 19.16
N GLY A 26 -16.98 11.89 18.60
CA GLY A 26 -15.80 12.75 18.44
C GLY A 26 -15.06 13.13 19.72
N ARG A 27 -15.40 12.52 20.86
CA ARG A 27 -14.78 12.79 22.18
C ARG A 27 -13.48 12.02 22.40
N ARG A 28 -13.21 11.02 21.56
CA ARG A 28 -11.97 10.25 21.50
C ARG A 28 -11.53 10.13 20.04
N ALA A 29 -10.21 10.17 19.81
CA ALA A 29 -9.66 9.97 18.48
C ALA A 29 -10.04 8.59 17.90
N LEU A 30 -10.26 8.56 16.59
CA LEU A 30 -10.46 7.31 15.84
C LEU A 30 -9.19 6.46 15.87
N PRO A 31 -9.31 5.13 15.75
CA PRO A 31 -8.18 4.25 15.47
C PRO A 31 -7.42 4.71 14.23
N ARG A 32 -6.10 4.45 14.20
CA ARG A 32 -5.24 4.77 13.06
C ARG A 32 -4.49 3.50 12.63
N PRO A 33 -4.80 2.92 11.46
CA PRO A 33 -5.87 3.31 10.53
C PRO A 33 -7.28 3.02 11.08
N PRO A 34 -8.35 3.69 10.59
CA PRO A 34 -9.72 3.38 11.00
C PRO A 34 -10.22 2.01 10.50
N ALA A 35 -9.79 1.58 9.31
CA ALA A 35 -9.96 0.22 8.80
C ALA A 35 -8.62 -0.53 8.95
N ASP A 36 -8.48 -1.25 10.06
CA ASP A 36 -7.31 -2.10 10.29
C ASP A 36 -7.41 -3.43 9.52
N ALA A 37 -6.40 -4.29 9.70
CA ALA A 37 -6.32 -5.57 9.01
C ALA A 37 -7.52 -6.48 9.33
N GLU A 38 -8.01 -6.47 10.57
CA GLU A 38 -9.13 -7.31 11.00
C GLU A 38 -10.44 -6.84 10.35
N VAL A 39 -10.70 -5.53 10.35
CA VAL A 39 -11.87 -4.95 9.67
C VAL A 39 -11.86 -5.26 8.18
N LEU A 40 -10.70 -5.13 7.54
CA LEU A 40 -10.58 -5.38 6.10
C LEU A 40 -10.76 -6.87 5.78
N ALA A 41 -10.24 -7.76 6.63
CA ALA A 41 -10.42 -9.21 6.48
C ALA A 41 -11.88 -9.62 6.65
N ASP A 42 -12.59 -9.09 7.64
CA ASP A 42 -14.02 -9.37 7.87
C ASP A 42 -14.88 -9.01 6.65
N VAL A 43 -14.57 -7.90 5.98
CA VAL A 43 -15.35 -7.41 4.83
C VAL A 43 -14.99 -8.15 3.53
N VAL A 44 -13.71 -8.51 3.36
CA VAL A 44 -13.26 -9.31 2.20
C VAL A 44 -13.70 -10.77 2.33
N GLY A 45 -13.86 -11.27 3.56
CA GLY A 45 -14.17 -12.67 3.83
C GLY A 45 -13.12 -13.62 3.27
N GLY A 46 -13.55 -14.83 2.91
CA GLY A 46 -12.65 -15.90 2.46
C GLY A 46 -12.08 -15.75 1.03
N CYS A 47 -12.23 -14.60 0.38
CA CYS A 47 -11.70 -14.38 -0.97
C CYS A 47 -10.17 -14.56 -1.07
N LEU A 48 -9.44 -14.43 0.03
CA LEU A 48 -7.99 -14.60 0.09
C LEU A 48 -7.57 -16.00 0.58
N ASP A 49 -8.49 -16.80 1.13
CA ASP A 49 -8.19 -18.11 1.72
C ASP A 49 -7.76 -19.14 0.66
N ALA A 50 -8.24 -18.98 -0.57
CA ALA A 50 -7.90 -19.84 -1.69
C ALA A 50 -6.55 -19.49 -2.35
N VAL A 51 -5.89 -18.40 -1.94
CA VAL A 51 -4.62 -17.98 -2.55
C VAL A 51 -3.46 -18.77 -1.92
N PRO A 52 -2.68 -19.51 -2.72
CA PRO A 52 -1.50 -20.21 -2.21
C PRO A 52 -0.51 -19.25 -1.55
N SER A 53 0.11 -19.68 -0.45
CA SER A 53 1.08 -18.87 0.28
C SER A 53 2.27 -18.40 -0.58
N GLU A 54 2.62 -19.19 -1.60
CA GLU A 54 3.67 -18.85 -2.56
C GLU A 54 3.32 -17.61 -3.40
N ARG A 55 2.03 -17.36 -3.66
CA ARG A 55 1.54 -16.20 -4.41
C ARG A 55 1.31 -14.96 -3.53
N ALA A 56 1.47 -15.08 -2.20
CA ALA A 56 1.31 -13.96 -1.28
C ALA A 56 2.31 -12.82 -1.55
N GLY A 57 3.52 -13.15 -2.02
CA GLY A 57 4.52 -12.17 -2.42
C GLY A 57 4.06 -11.29 -3.58
N LEU A 58 3.49 -11.91 -4.63
CA LEU A 58 2.92 -11.21 -5.78
C LEU A 58 1.75 -10.30 -5.37
N LEU A 59 0.81 -10.81 -4.57
CA LEU A 59 -0.31 -10.00 -4.09
C LEU A 59 0.18 -8.79 -3.29
N LEU A 60 1.14 -9.00 -2.40
CA LEU A 60 1.69 -7.93 -1.58
C LEU A 60 2.45 -6.89 -2.42
N ALA A 61 3.19 -7.32 -3.45
CA ALA A 61 3.86 -6.42 -4.39
C ALA A 61 2.86 -5.58 -5.18
N ALA A 62 1.82 -6.20 -5.73
CA ALA A 62 0.74 -5.50 -6.41
C ALA A 62 0.06 -4.48 -5.49
N ALA A 63 -0.25 -4.87 -4.26
CA ALA A 63 -0.92 -4.00 -3.30
C ALA A 63 -0.05 -2.80 -2.89
N ALA A 64 1.24 -3.02 -2.67
CA ALA A 64 2.19 -1.97 -2.33
C ALA A 64 2.42 -1.00 -3.51
N ALA A 65 2.48 -1.51 -4.75
CA ALA A 65 2.68 -0.71 -5.96
C ALA A 65 1.46 0.15 -6.30
N VAL A 66 0.23 -0.38 -6.17
CA VAL A 66 -1.00 0.40 -6.38
C VAL A 66 -1.13 1.50 -5.30
N ARG A 67 -0.75 1.20 -4.06
CA ARG A 67 -0.86 2.14 -2.93
C ARG A 67 0.03 3.38 -3.06
N VAL A 68 1.21 3.27 -3.68
CA VAL A 68 2.17 4.39 -3.75
C VAL A 68 1.68 5.53 -4.63
N THR A 69 1.02 5.20 -5.75
CA THR A 69 0.54 6.18 -6.73
C THR A 69 -0.87 6.63 -6.36
N GLY A 70 -1.70 5.73 -5.83
CA GLY A 70 -3.14 5.96 -5.64
C GLY A 70 -3.95 5.71 -6.91
N GLU A 71 -3.31 5.26 -7.98
CA GLU A 71 -3.96 4.76 -9.19
C GLU A 71 -4.55 3.38 -8.92
N PRO A 72 -5.58 2.94 -9.66
CA PRO A 72 -6.22 1.64 -9.47
C PRO A 72 -5.35 0.45 -9.91
N ASP A 73 -4.29 0.71 -10.66
CA ASP A 73 -3.40 -0.29 -11.24
C ASP A 73 -1.93 0.10 -11.16
N ALA A 74 -1.06 -0.88 -11.34
CA ALA A 74 0.39 -0.74 -11.35
C ALA A 74 0.99 -1.41 -12.60
N ASP A 75 2.23 -1.06 -12.92
CA ASP A 75 2.99 -1.73 -13.98
C ASP A 75 3.21 -3.21 -13.63
N ALA A 76 2.78 -4.11 -14.51
CA ALA A 76 2.81 -5.54 -14.25
C ALA A 76 4.25 -6.08 -14.21
N GLU A 77 5.13 -5.58 -15.07
CA GLU A 77 6.53 -6.02 -15.12
C GLU A 77 7.28 -5.64 -13.84
N LEU A 78 7.07 -4.40 -13.36
CA LEU A 78 7.60 -3.92 -12.09
C LEU A 78 7.13 -4.81 -10.92
N VAL A 79 5.83 -5.11 -10.87
CA VAL A 79 5.24 -5.92 -9.79
C VAL A 79 5.79 -7.35 -9.81
N LEU A 80 5.83 -8.00 -10.98
CA LEU A 80 6.36 -9.35 -11.13
C LEU A 80 7.85 -9.41 -10.77
N ARG A 81 8.65 -8.44 -11.23
CA ARG A 81 10.09 -8.35 -10.89
C ARG A 81 10.30 -8.17 -9.39
N ALA A 82 9.54 -7.28 -8.74
CA ALA A 82 9.64 -7.06 -7.30
C ALA A 82 9.14 -8.27 -6.48
N ALA A 83 8.24 -9.08 -7.03
CA ALA A 83 7.80 -10.35 -6.44
C ALA A 83 8.81 -11.49 -6.66
N GLY A 84 9.84 -11.30 -7.49
CA GLY A 84 10.82 -12.32 -7.85
C GLY A 84 10.38 -13.27 -8.98
N GLU A 85 9.34 -12.92 -9.73
CA GLU A 85 8.70 -13.78 -10.74
C GLU A 85 9.22 -13.55 -12.18
N SER A 86 10.49 -13.21 -12.35
CA SER A 86 11.04 -12.81 -13.66
C SER A 86 11.27 -13.99 -14.63
N GLY A 87 10.61 -13.92 -15.78
CA GLY A 87 11.07 -14.28 -17.13
C GLY A 87 11.16 -15.75 -17.53
N GLU A 88 11.62 -16.63 -16.63
CA GLU A 88 11.75 -18.08 -16.91
C GLU A 88 11.08 -18.94 -15.85
N ALA A 89 10.82 -18.37 -14.66
CA ALA A 89 10.24 -19.06 -13.50
C ALA A 89 8.70 -19.00 -13.42
N THR A 90 8.05 -18.11 -14.16
CA THR A 90 6.59 -18.15 -14.35
C THR A 90 6.29 -19.19 -15.43
N GLY A 91 6.26 -20.47 -15.04
CA GLY A 91 5.93 -21.60 -15.91
C GLY A 91 4.49 -21.59 -16.44
N GLY A 92 4.06 -20.48 -17.05
CA GLY A 92 2.70 -20.26 -17.55
C GLY A 92 1.63 -20.25 -16.46
N GLU A 93 2.00 -20.19 -15.17
CA GLU A 93 1.04 -20.33 -14.08
C GLU A 93 0.11 -19.11 -14.04
N PRO A 94 -1.22 -19.32 -14.04
CA PRO A 94 -2.17 -18.23 -14.13
C PRO A 94 -2.04 -17.26 -12.95
N LEU A 95 -2.38 -15.99 -13.23
CA LEU A 95 -2.53 -14.99 -12.18
C LEU A 95 -3.59 -15.45 -11.16
N PRO A 96 -3.39 -15.20 -9.85
CA PRO A 96 -4.42 -15.43 -8.86
C PRO A 96 -5.71 -14.72 -9.26
N GLU A 97 -6.87 -15.37 -9.05
CA GLU A 97 -8.16 -14.83 -9.52
C GLU A 97 -8.48 -13.44 -8.97
N VAL A 98 -7.93 -13.07 -7.82
CA VAL A 98 -8.08 -11.75 -7.20
C VAL A 98 -7.38 -10.62 -7.98
N LEU A 99 -6.45 -10.96 -8.88
CA LEU A 99 -5.74 -10.04 -9.76
C LEU A 99 -6.29 -10.12 -11.19
N VAL A 100 -6.16 -9.00 -11.90
CA VAL A 100 -6.45 -8.88 -13.33
C VAL A 100 -5.26 -8.18 -13.96
N MET A 101 -4.80 -8.73 -15.09
CA MET A 101 -3.78 -8.12 -15.92
C MET A 101 -4.36 -7.79 -17.28
N ALA A 102 -4.18 -6.54 -17.72
CA ALA A 102 -4.60 -6.05 -19.01
C ALA A 102 -3.61 -4.98 -19.47
N GLU A 103 -3.20 -5.01 -20.73
CA GLU A 103 -2.35 -3.96 -21.34
C GLU A 103 -1.05 -3.67 -20.56
N GLY A 104 -0.43 -4.72 -19.99
CA GLY A 104 0.80 -4.57 -19.19
C GLY A 104 0.59 -3.94 -17.80
N ARG A 105 -0.67 -3.72 -17.38
CA ARG A 105 -1.06 -3.23 -16.07
C ARG A 105 -1.66 -4.34 -15.24
N ILE A 106 -1.39 -4.33 -13.94
CA ILE A 106 -1.94 -5.27 -12.96
C ILE A 106 -2.76 -4.52 -11.92
N ARG A 107 -3.93 -5.06 -11.59
CA ARG A 107 -4.82 -4.52 -10.56
C ARG A 107 -5.54 -5.62 -9.81
N PHE A 108 -6.05 -5.28 -8.64
CA PHE A 108 -7.01 -6.13 -7.97
C PHE A 108 -8.39 -6.03 -8.64
N ARG A 109 -9.18 -7.11 -8.58
CA ARG A 109 -10.60 -7.07 -8.96
C ARG A 109 -11.41 -6.08 -8.11
N SER A 110 -10.96 -5.83 -6.88
CA SER A 110 -11.52 -4.84 -5.96
C SER A 110 -10.38 -4.16 -5.19
N ALA A 111 -10.43 -2.84 -5.07
CA ALA A 111 -9.46 -2.07 -4.28
C ALA A 111 -9.39 -2.55 -2.80
N LEU A 112 -10.50 -3.10 -2.29
CA LEU A 112 -10.56 -3.64 -0.93
C LEU A 112 -9.64 -4.86 -0.74
N LEU A 113 -9.52 -5.73 -1.75
CA LEU A 113 -8.63 -6.90 -1.70
C LEU A 113 -7.18 -6.46 -1.52
N GLY A 114 -6.73 -5.47 -2.29
CA GLY A 114 -5.38 -4.92 -2.16
C GLY A 114 -5.15 -4.27 -0.79
N ARG A 115 -6.15 -3.56 -0.25
CA ARG A 115 -6.08 -2.99 1.11
C ARG A 115 -5.95 -4.09 2.17
N ALA A 116 -6.76 -5.15 2.09
CA ALA A 116 -6.73 -6.27 3.03
C ALA A 116 -5.38 -7.03 2.98
N VAL A 117 -4.90 -7.35 1.77
CA VAL A 117 -3.59 -7.98 1.56
C VAL A 117 -2.48 -7.15 2.21
N TYR A 118 -2.44 -5.85 1.93
CA TYR A 118 -1.40 -4.98 2.48
C TYR A 118 -1.53 -4.83 4.00
N ALA A 119 -2.74 -4.64 4.53
CA ALA A 119 -2.95 -4.46 5.96
C ALA A 119 -2.60 -5.72 6.77
N GLY A 120 -2.98 -6.90 6.26
CA GLY A 120 -2.73 -8.20 6.90
C GLY A 120 -1.28 -8.69 6.79
N ALA A 121 -0.48 -8.12 5.89
CA ALA A 121 0.93 -8.51 5.75
C ALA A 121 1.77 -8.08 6.97
N PRO A 122 2.67 -8.94 7.48
CA PRO A 122 3.59 -8.60 8.54
C PRO A 122 4.43 -7.35 8.20
N PRO A 123 4.73 -6.47 9.17
CA PRO A 123 5.50 -5.25 8.93
C PRO A 123 6.82 -5.49 8.19
N GLU A 124 7.52 -6.59 8.51
CA GLU A 124 8.79 -6.99 7.90
C GLU A 124 8.63 -7.28 6.41
N ARG A 125 7.55 -7.99 6.05
CA ARG A 125 7.21 -8.31 4.65
C ARG A 125 6.83 -7.05 3.88
N ARG A 126 6.08 -6.13 4.49
CA ARG A 126 5.79 -4.82 3.88
C ARG A 126 7.05 -4.02 3.60
N ARG A 127 7.98 -3.96 4.56
CA ARG A 127 9.26 -3.27 4.35
C ARG A 127 10.08 -3.91 3.23
N ALA A 128 10.13 -5.24 3.20
CA ALA A 128 10.85 -5.98 2.17
C ALA A 128 10.28 -5.73 0.76
N VAL A 129 8.96 -5.76 0.59
CA VAL A 129 8.35 -5.51 -0.72
C VAL A 129 8.56 -4.08 -1.19
N HIS A 130 8.48 -3.11 -0.29
CA HIS A 130 8.76 -1.72 -0.62
C HIS A 130 10.21 -1.53 -1.04
N ARG A 131 11.16 -2.23 -0.42
CA ARG A 131 12.57 -2.24 -0.88
C ARG A 131 12.69 -2.83 -2.28
N ALA A 132 12.11 -4.00 -2.52
CA ALA A 132 12.17 -4.66 -3.83
C ALA A 132 11.56 -3.79 -4.95
N LEU A 133 10.42 -3.14 -4.68
CA LEU A 133 9.80 -2.20 -5.63
C LEU A 133 10.68 -0.98 -5.90
N ALA A 134 11.32 -0.42 -4.88
CA ALA A 134 12.27 0.69 -5.05
C ALA A 134 13.49 0.30 -5.90
N ASP A 135 14.02 -0.91 -5.71
CA ASP A 135 15.20 -1.39 -6.41
C ASP A 135 14.91 -1.73 -7.88
N CYS A 136 13.65 -1.99 -8.22
CA CYS A 136 13.20 -2.30 -9.58
C CYS A 136 12.83 -1.06 -10.41
N LEU A 137 12.75 0.14 -9.81
CA LEU A 137 12.39 1.37 -10.49
C LEU A 137 13.59 1.99 -11.21
N ALA A 138 13.38 2.45 -12.44
CA ALA A 138 14.45 2.96 -13.30
C ALA A 138 15.07 4.29 -12.83
N ASP A 139 14.30 5.12 -12.13
CA ASP A 139 14.75 6.38 -11.53
C ASP A 139 14.81 6.23 -10.00
N PRO A 140 16.00 5.97 -9.42
CA PRO A 140 16.18 5.80 -7.98
C PRO A 140 15.86 7.04 -7.15
N ASP A 141 15.99 8.23 -7.75
CA ASP A 141 15.75 9.53 -7.11
C ASP A 141 14.35 10.07 -7.40
N GLY A 142 13.57 9.35 -8.23
CA GLY A 142 12.18 9.65 -8.53
C GLY A 142 11.28 9.52 -7.30
N VAL A 143 10.23 10.34 -7.22
CA VAL A 143 9.33 10.42 -6.05
C VAL A 143 8.74 9.06 -5.65
N VAL A 144 8.41 8.20 -6.63
CA VAL A 144 7.85 6.88 -6.40
C VAL A 144 8.89 5.95 -5.76
N ALA A 145 10.12 5.96 -6.27
CA ALA A 145 11.21 5.14 -5.72
C ALA A 145 11.57 5.59 -4.30
N LEU A 146 11.66 6.90 -4.07
CA LEU A 146 11.89 7.47 -2.73
C LEU A 146 10.78 7.12 -1.75
N LEU A 147 9.51 7.14 -2.17
CA LEU A 147 8.38 6.73 -1.34
C LEU A 147 8.50 5.26 -0.94
N HIS A 148 8.76 4.37 -1.89
CA HIS A 148 9.01 2.95 -1.62
C HIS A 148 10.19 2.78 -0.63
N ARG A 149 11.34 3.43 -0.87
CA ARG A 149 12.49 3.38 0.06
C ARG A 149 12.11 3.84 1.46
N SER A 150 11.34 4.92 1.57
CA SER A 150 10.91 5.48 2.86
C SER A 150 10.02 4.54 3.67
N TRP A 151 9.26 3.65 3.04
CA TRP A 151 8.45 2.64 3.73
C TRP A 151 9.20 1.35 4.01
N SER A 152 10.43 1.20 3.52
CA SER A 152 11.31 0.08 3.84
C SER A 152 12.15 0.29 5.11
N VAL A 153 12.26 1.54 5.58
CA VAL A 153 13.07 1.92 6.76
C VAL A 153 12.22 2.00 8.03
N THR A 154 12.87 1.84 9.17
CA THR A 154 12.29 2.00 10.50
C THR A 154 12.85 3.24 11.19
N GLY A 155 11.99 4.09 11.73
CA GLY A 155 12.40 5.30 12.44
C GLY A 155 12.76 6.48 11.51
N ARG A 156 13.53 7.42 12.06
CA ARG A 156 13.91 8.66 11.37
C ARG A 156 14.89 8.42 10.24
N ALA A 157 14.70 9.14 9.14
CA ALA A 157 15.57 9.09 7.97
C ALA A 157 15.64 10.47 7.29
N PRO A 158 16.38 11.45 7.87
CA PRO A 158 16.36 12.84 7.39
C PRO A 158 16.78 12.98 5.93
N ALA A 159 17.77 12.20 5.47
CA ALA A 159 18.18 12.22 4.07
C ALA A 159 17.06 11.78 3.10
N LEU A 160 16.25 10.78 3.47
CA LEU A 160 15.10 10.36 2.67
C LEU A 160 13.97 11.40 2.74
N ALA A 161 13.79 12.06 3.88
CA ALA A 161 12.81 13.13 4.02
C ALA A 161 13.16 14.32 3.11
N ASP A 162 14.42 14.75 3.10
CA ASP A 162 14.90 15.83 2.24
C ASP A 162 14.80 15.46 0.76
N GLY A 163 15.10 14.21 0.42
CA GLY A 163 14.89 13.67 -0.93
C GLY A 163 13.43 13.75 -1.37
N LEU A 164 12.51 13.27 -0.53
CA LEU A 164 11.06 13.32 -0.79
C LEU A 164 10.55 14.75 -0.94
N ALA A 165 10.97 15.66 -0.07
CA ALA A 165 10.58 17.07 -0.12
C ALA A 165 11.08 17.76 -1.40
N ARG A 166 12.33 17.51 -1.80
CA ARG A 166 12.89 18.01 -3.07
C ARG A 166 12.15 17.44 -4.28
N ALA A 167 11.92 16.13 -4.31
CA ALA A 167 11.21 15.47 -5.41
C ALA A 167 9.76 15.99 -5.55
N ALA A 168 9.07 16.22 -4.43
CA ALA A 168 7.72 16.79 -4.44
C ALA A 168 7.69 18.26 -4.90
N ALA A 169 8.74 19.04 -4.63
CA ALA A 169 8.85 20.44 -5.04
C ALA A 169 9.28 20.62 -6.50
N ALA A 170 10.06 19.68 -7.04
CA ALA A 170 10.68 19.80 -8.36
C ALA A 170 9.75 19.42 -9.53
N CYS A 171 8.64 18.72 -9.28
CA CYS A 171 7.90 18.04 -10.34
C CYS A 171 6.40 18.37 -10.37
N ALA A 172 5.86 18.38 -11.59
CA ALA A 172 4.42 18.42 -11.86
C ALA A 172 3.79 17.03 -11.73
N PHE A 173 3.96 16.37 -10.58
CA PHE A 173 3.26 15.11 -10.30
C PHE A 173 1.78 15.36 -9.99
N PRO A 174 0.92 14.33 -10.06
CA PRO A 174 -0.42 14.42 -9.53
C PRO A 174 -0.40 14.95 -8.07
N PRO A 175 -1.26 15.91 -7.69
CA PRO A 175 -1.22 16.54 -6.36
C PRO A 175 -1.25 15.54 -5.19
N ALA A 176 -1.96 14.40 -5.37
CA ALA A 176 -2.02 13.34 -4.38
C ALA A 176 -0.65 12.69 -4.10
N LEU A 177 0.18 12.51 -5.13
CA LEU A 177 1.51 11.92 -5.01
C LEU A 177 2.47 12.89 -4.30
N CYS A 178 2.44 14.18 -4.66
CA CYS A 178 3.20 15.22 -3.95
C CYS A 178 2.81 15.31 -2.48
N HIS A 179 1.50 15.33 -2.18
CA HIS A 179 1.00 15.39 -0.81
C HIS A 179 1.49 14.18 0.00
N ARG A 180 1.43 12.97 -0.58
CA ARG A 180 1.92 11.75 0.06
C ARG A 180 3.42 11.80 0.35
N ALA A 181 4.22 12.29 -0.60
CA ALA A 181 5.66 12.48 -0.42
C ALA A 181 5.98 13.47 0.71
N LEU A 182 5.30 14.62 0.74
CA LEU A 182 5.49 15.64 1.79
C LEU A 182 5.02 15.14 3.17
N ALA A 183 3.87 14.47 3.23
CA ALA A 183 3.38 13.87 4.48
C ALA A 183 4.38 12.85 5.02
N ARG A 184 4.90 11.98 4.14
CA ARG A 184 5.90 10.98 4.53
C ARG A 184 7.23 11.61 4.93
N ALA A 185 7.67 12.68 4.27
CA ALA A 185 8.86 13.43 4.68
C ALA A 185 8.72 14.02 6.10
N ALA A 186 7.54 14.54 6.45
CA ALA A 186 7.27 15.04 7.79
C ALA A 186 7.30 13.93 8.86
N GLU A 187 6.79 12.74 8.54
CA GLU A 187 6.89 11.57 9.44
C GLU A 187 8.34 11.12 9.67
N LEU A 188 9.20 11.18 8.66
CA LEU A 188 10.60 10.75 8.77
C LEU A 188 11.52 11.76 9.47
N THR A 189 11.08 13.02 9.60
CA THR A 189 11.81 14.08 10.33
C THR A 189 11.40 14.17 11.79
N THR A 190 10.14 13.85 12.09
CA THR A 190 9.63 13.82 13.47
C THR A 190 10.01 12.54 14.18
N ASP A 191 10.38 12.63 15.46
CA ASP A 191 10.68 11.45 16.28
C ASP A 191 9.33 10.85 16.72
N ASP A 192 9.04 9.62 16.31
CA ASP A 192 7.80 8.89 16.65
C ASP A 192 7.61 8.71 18.17
N THR A 193 8.63 9.02 18.98
CA THR A 193 8.56 9.05 20.46
C THR A 193 7.72 10.21 21.02
N ARG A 194 7.18 11.10 20.18
CA ARG A 194 6.37 12.27 20.60
C ARG A 194 4.91 12.25 20.12
N ARG A 195 4.38 11.14 19.59
CA ARG A 195 2.97 11.03 19.15
C ARG A 195 2.16 10.06 19.98
#